data_AF-A0AAV6UBC7-F1
#
_entry.id   AF-A0AAV6UBC7-F1
#
_cell.length_a   1.000
_cell.length_b   1.000
_cell.length_c   1.000
_cell.angle_alpha   90.00
_cell.angle_beta   90.00
_cell.angle_gamma   90.00
#
_symmetry.space_group_name_H-M   'P 1'
#
loop_
_entity.id
_entity.type
_entity.pdbx_description
1 polymer ?
#
loop_
_entity_poly.entity_id
_entity_poly.type
_entity_poly.pdbx_seq_one_letter_code
_entity_poly.pdbx_strand_id
1 'polypeptide(L)'
;MPRKLLMRDFVLPALNDQRYGDVFRWLNPKKEQFVLRWRYLRFADNPNWIPAEAAIFQDWDEMKGRPENKKSIMTAKQRFLAALKRQKSLKIVPSQGDKIFEIVKNEEVYCTQTSIPTPVICINPHYVPKM
;
A
#
# COMPACT_ATOMS: atom_id res chain seq x y z
N MET A 1 -11.50 7.62 12.97
CA MET A 1 -10.59 6.54 12.49
C MET A 1 -9.40 7.17 11.78
N PRO A 2 -8.15 6.83 12.12
CA PRO A 2 -6.98 7.36 11.43
C PRO A 2 -7.00 6.99 9.94
N ARG A 3 -6.49 7.87 9.08
CA ARG A 3 -6.42 7.65 7.63
C ARG A 3 -5.43 6.53 7.32
N LYS A 4 -5.92 5.29 7.22
CA LYS A 4 -5.11 4.12 6.86
C LYS A 4 -4.55 4.24 5.44
N LEU A 5 -3.23 4.27 5.29
CA LEU A 5 -2.49 4.37 4.04
C LEU A 5 -2.33 2.97 3.41
N LEU A 6 -2.70 2.83 2.14
CA LEU A 6 -2.69 1.53 1.44
C LEU A 6 -1.31 0.86 1.46
N MET A 7 -0.25 1.59 1.10
CA MET A 7 1.08 1.02 1.00
C MET A 7 1.66 0.66 2.36
N ARG A 8 1.66 1.61 3.29
CA ARG A 8 2.28 1.47 4.61
C ARG A 8 1.53 0.50 5.51
N ASP A 9 0.21 0.60 5.55
CA ASP A 9 -0.57 -0.08 6.57
C ASP A 9 -1.14 -1.42 6.09
N PHE A 10 -1.11 -1.70 4.78
CA PHE A 10 -1.68 -2.94 4.21
C PHE A 10 -0.72 -3.68 3.27
N VAL A 11 -0.29 -3.06 2.17
CA VAL A 11 0.47 -3.73 1.11
C VAL A 11 1.84 -4.21 1.60
N LEU A 12 2.65 -3.34 2.20
CA LEU A 12 3.99 -3.72 2.65
C LEU A 12 3.96 -4.78 3.76
N PRO A 13 3.12 -4.64 4.82
CA PRO A 13 2.97 -5.71 5.81
C PRO A 13 2.53 -7.03 5.17
N ALA A 14 1.50 -7.00 4.31
CA ALA A 14 1.00 -8.23 3.68
C ALA A 14 2.03 -8.92 2.78
N LEU A 15 2.87 -8.16 2.08
CA LEU A 15 3.95 -8.71 1.25
C LEU A 15 5.08 -9.30 2.10
N ASN A 16 5.45 -8.63 3.20
CA ASN A 16 6.51 -9.08 4.10
C ASN A 16 6.10 -10.33 4.88
N ASP A 17 4.83 -10.38 5.32
CA ASP A 17 4.24 -11.53 6.02
C ASP A 17 3.91 -12.69 5.06
N GLN A 18 4.01 -12.48 3.74
CA GLN A 18 3.55 -13.41 2.70
C GLN A 18 2.11 -13.89 2.91
N ARG A 19 1.26 -13.00 3.44
CA ARG A 19 -0.05 -13.33 4.03
C ARG A 19 -1.01 -14.02 3.05
N TYR A 20 -0.88 -13.73 1.75
CA TYR A 20 -1.75 -14.28 0.72
C TYR A 20 -1.00 -15.18 -0.27
N GLY A 21 0.21 -15.63 0.08
CA GLY A 21 1.02 -16.56 -0.70
C GLY A 21 1.17 -16.14 -2.17
N ASP A 22 0.91 -17.08 -3.08
CA ASP A 22 1.10 -16.90 -4.52
C ASP A 22 0.20 -15.83 -5.16
N VAL A 23 -0.90 -15.46 -4.49
CA VAL A 23 -1.84 -14.46 -4.99
C VAL A 23 -1.26 -13.06 -4.86
N PHE A 24 -0.49 -12.81 -3.80
CA PHE A 24 0.12 -11.52 -3.53
C PHE A 24 1.48 -11.70 -2.86
N ARG A 25 2.54 -11.53 -3.65
CA ARG A 25 3.91 -11.75 -3.18
C ARG A 25 4.90 -10.83 -3.87
N TRP A 26 6.07 -10.69 -3.26
CA TRP A 26 7.23 -10.13 -3.93
C TRP A 26 7.62 -10.99 -5.13
N LEU A 27 7.77 -10.37 -6.30
CA LEU A 27 8.37 -10.98 -7.47
C LEU A 27 9.88 -10.71 -7.48
N ASN A 28 10.27 -9.48 -7.16
CA ASN A 28 11.65 -9.09 -6.99
C ASN A 28 11.75 -8.03 -5.88
N PRO A 29 12.05 -8.42 -4.63
CA PRO A 29 12.18 -7.49 -3.51
C PRO A 29 13.24 -6.41 -3.76
N LYS A 30 14.35 -6.74 -4.45
CA LYS A 30 15.44 -5.80 -4.73
C LYS A 30 15.02 -4.68 -5.68
N LYS A 31 14.05 -4.96 -6.56
CA LYS A 31 13.45 -3.98 -7.48
C LYS A 31 12.12 -3.42 -6.95
N GLU A 32 11.74 -3.76 -5.72
CA GLU A 32 10.44 -3.42 -5.14
C GLU A 32 9.26 -3.80 -6.06
N GLN A 33 9.39 -4.93 -6.76
CA GLN A 33 8.38 -5.47 -7.66
C GLN A 33 7.59 -6.55 -6.95
N PHE A 34 6.28 -6.38 -6.92
CA PHE A 34 5.34 -7.38 -6.41
C PHE A 34 4.32 -7.76 -7.48
N VAL A 35 3.81 -8.97 -7.34
CA VAL A 35 2.79 -9.50 -8.23
C VAL A 35 1.49 -9.62 -7.46
N LEU A 36 0.41 -9.23 -8.12
CA LEU A 36 -0.95 -9.55 -7.71
C LEU A 36 -1.53 -10.46 -8.80
N ARG A 37 -1.45 -11.77 -8.55
CA ARG A 37 -1.96 -12.79 -9.48
C ARG A 37 -3.47 -12.80 -9.47
N TRP A 38 -4.06 -12.72 -10.64
CA TRP A 38 -5.50 -12.91 -10.80
C TRP A 38 -5.72 -14.12 -11.69
N ARG A 39 -6.14 -15.24 -11.11
CA ARG A 39 -6.87 -16.20 -11.92
C ARG A 39 -8.16 -15.53 -12.38
N TYR A 40 -8.53 -15.75 -13.64
CA TYR A 40 -9.73 -15.15 -14.23
C TYR A 40 -10.96 -15.77 -13.55
N LEU A 41 -11.35 -15.19 -12.42
CA LEU A 41 -12.45 -15.63 -11.59
C LEU A 41 -13.77 -15.28 -12.32
N ARG A 42 -14.25 -16.18 -13.19
CA ARG A 42 -15.69 -16.30 -13.42
C ARG A 42 -16.26 -16.98 -12.17
N PHE A 43 -16.61 -16.17 -11.19
CA PHE A 43 -17.05 -16.57 -9.85
C PHE A 43 -18.28 -17.50 -9.79
N ALA A 44 -18.96 -17.75 -10.92
CA ALA A 44 -20.15 -18.61 -10.98
C ALA A 44 -19.87 -20.03 -11.49
N ASP A 45 -18.87 -20.21 -12.37
CA ASP A 45 -18.74 -21.46 -13.16
C ASP A 45 -17.36 -22.12 -13.04
N ASN A 46 -16.46 -21.61 -12.19
CA ASN A 46 -15.14 -22.20 -12.00
C ASN A 46 -15.10 -23.08 -10.73
N PRO A 47 -15.05 -24.42 -10.85
CA PRO A 47 -14.97 -25.32 -9.70
C PRO A 47 -13.67 -25.17 -8.90
N ASN A 48 -12.66 -24.48 -9.46
CA ASN A 48 -11.39 -24.19 -8.79
C ASN A 48 -11.39 -22.82 -8.09
N TRP A 49 -12.56 -22.26 -7.77
CA TRP A 49 -12.65 -21.06 -6.97
C TRP A 49 -12.11 -21.32 -5.57
N ILE A 50 -10.97 -20.70 -5.22
CA ILE A 50 -10.39 -20.79 -3.88
C ILE A 50 -10.75 -19.51 -3.13
N PRO A 51 -11.55 -19.57 -2.05
CA PRO A 51 -11.89 -18.40 -1.23
C PRO A 51 -10.67 -17.59 -0.78
N ALA A 52 -9.52 -18.26 -0.57
CA ALA A 52 -8.26 -17.63 -0.23
C ALA A 52 -7.75 -16.62 -1.28
N GLU A 53 -8.12 -16.75 -2.56
CA GLU A 53 -7.76 -15.79 -3.61
C GLU A 53 -8.49 -14.45 -3.47
N ALA A 54 -9.58 -14.41 -2.71
CA ALA A 54 -10.38 -13.20 -2.46
C ALA A 54 -10.03 -12.50 -1.13
N ALA A 55 -9.33 -13.18 -0.22
CA ALA A 55 -9.05 -12.73 1.14
C ALA A 55 -8.40 -11.33 1.17
N ILE A 56 -7.40 -11.08 0.31
CA ILE A 56 -6.75 -9.77 0.22
C ILE A 56 -7.71 -8.61 -0.01
N PHE A 57 -8.79 -8.82 -0.77
CA PHE A 57 -9.75 -7.76 -1.05
C PHE A 57 -10.71 -7.55 0.11
N GLN A 58 -11.12 -8.64 0.77
CA GLN A 58 -11.98 -8.61 1.95
C GLN A 58 -11.26 -7.95 3.12
N ASP A 59 -10.04 -8.40 3.44
CA ASP A 59 -9.21 -7.87 4.52
C ASP A 59 -8.95 -6.36 4.33
N TRP A 60 -8.76 -5.90 3.09
CA TRP A 60 -8.62 -4.46 2.81
C TRP A 60 -9.93 -3.68 3.07
N ASP A 61 -11.07 -4.19 2.62
CA ASP A 61 -12.35 -3.51 2.84
C ASP A 61 -12.74 -3.52 4.33
N GLU A 62 -12.47 -4.61 5.05
CA GLU A 62 -12.61 -4.72 6.51
C GLU A 62 -11.70 -3.73 7.23
N MET A 63 -10.44 -3.63 6.80
CA MET A 63 -9.50 -2.64 7.33
C MET A 63 -10.03 -1.21 7.16
N LYS A 64 -10.78 -0.94 6.09
CA LYS A 64 -11.47 0.33 5.82
C LYS A 64 -12.82 0.49 6.52
N GLY A 65 -13.24 -0.48 7.34
CA GLY A 65 -14.49 -0.47 8.10
C GLY A 65 -15.74 -0.69 7.24
N ARG A 66 -15.61 -1.43 6.13
CA ARG A 66 -16.74 -1.73 5.24
C ARG A 66 -17.33 -3.10 5.58
N PRO A 67 -18.66 -3.23 5.68
CA PRO A 67 -19.30 -4.48 6.09
C PRO A 67 -19.11 -5.58 5.04
N GLU A 68 -18.89 -6.80 5.52
CA GLU A 68 -18.72 -7.98 4.69
C GLU A 68 -20.08 -8.41 4.09
N ASN A 69 -20.19 -8.38 2.76
CA ASN A 69 -21.37 -8.86 2.04
C ASN A 69 -20.94 -9.93 1.03
N LYS A 70 -21.66 -11.05 0.86
CA LYS A 70 -21.28 -12.09 -0.13
C LYS A 70 -21.24 -11.59 -1.60
N LYS A 71 -22.04 -10.58 -1.95
CA LYS A 71 -21.97 -9.87 -3.25
C LYS A 71 -20.75 -8.91 -3.35
N SER A 72 -19.93 -8.79 -2.31
CA SER A 72 -18.92 -7.74 -2.13
C SER A 72 -17.58 -8.03 -2.80
N ILE A 73 -17.19 -9.29 -3.04
CA ILE A 73 -15.80 -9.59 -3.43
C ILE A 73 -15.39 -8.86 -4.72
N MET A 74 -16.26 -8.81 -5.73
CA MET A 74 -16.00 -8.06 -6.97
C MET A 74 -15.86 -6.56 -6.70
N THR A 75 -16.72 -6.01 -5.84
CA THR A 75 -16.69 -4.60 -5.45
C THR A 75 -15.44 -4.27 -4.62
N ALA A 76 -15.10 -5.10 -3.63
CA ALA A 76 -13.91 -5.01 -2.81
C ALA A 76 -12.64 -5.07 -3.68
N LYS A 77 -12.62 -5.98 -4.66
CA LYS A 77 -11.57 -6.04 -5.69
C LYS A 77 -11.47 -4.71 -6.43
N GLN A 78 -12.54 -4.26 -7.08
CA GLN A 78 -12.52 -2.99 -7.84
C GLN A 78 -12.04 -1.81 -6.98
N ARG A 79 -12.45 -1.74 -5.71
CA ARG A 79 -12.02 -0.73 -4.75
C ARG A 79 -10.53 -0.82 -4.44
N PHE A 80 -10.03 -2.01 -4.16
CA PHE A 80 -8.60 -2.23 -3.93
C PHE A 80 -7.76 -1.84 -5.16
N LEU A 81 -8.22 -2.19 -6.36
CA LEU A 81 -7.55 -1.82 -7.60
C LEU A 81 -7.58 -0.32 -7.88
N ALA A 82 -8.71 0.33 -7.64
CA ALA A 82 -8.79 1.77 -7.73
C ALA A 82 -7.84 2.43 -6.73
N ALA A 83 -7.70 1.87 -5.52
CA ALA A 83 -6.77 2.38 -4.52
C ALA A 83 -5.30 2.20 -4.93
N LEU A 84 -4.93 1.05 -5.50
CA LEU A 84 -3.59 0.79 -6.05
C LEU A 84 -3.27 1.72 -7.22
N LYS A 85 -4.19 1.85 -8.19
CA LYS A 85 -4.01 2.72 -9.36
C LYS A 85 -3.89 4.21 -9.02
N ARG A 86 -4.42 4.63 -7.87
CA ARG A 86 -4.30 6.00 -7.37
C ARG A 86 -2.95 6.30 -6.71
N GLN A 87 -2.15 5.29 -6.39
CA GLN A 87 -0.83 5.51 -5.79
C GLN A 87 0.13 6.03 -6.86
N LYS A 88 0.62 7.26 -6.69
CA LYS A 88 1.64 7.85 -7.58
C LYS A 88 2.99 7.13 -7.48
N SER A 89 3.23 6.43 -6.37
CA SER A 89 4.43 5.64 -6.11
C SER A 89 4.35 4.22 -6.68
N LEU A 90 3.32 3.89 -7.46
CA LEU A 90 3.18 2.57 -8.08
C LEU A 90 3.13 2.70 -9.60
N LYS A 91 3.94 1.90 -10.28
CA LYS A 91 3.89 1.71 -11.72
C LYS A 91 3.39 0.31 -12.03
N ILE A 92 2.51 0.19 -13.02
CA ILE A 92 2.10 -1.12 -13.55
C ILE A 92 3.11 -1.53 -14.60
N VAL A 93 3.72 -2.71 -14.43
CA VAL A 93 4.63 -3.29 -15.42
C VAL A 93 3.78 -4.13 -16.39
N PRO A 94 3.89 -3.90 -17.72
CA PRO A 94 3.17 -4.70 -18.69
C PRO A 94 3.63 -6.17 -18.61
N SER A 95 2.67 -7.07 -18.54
CA SER A 95 2.87 -8.52 -18.40
C SER A 95 1.73 -9.23 -19.12
N GLN A 96 2.02 -10.39 -19.73
CA GLN A 96 1.06 -11.16 -20.55
C GLN A 96 0.00 -11.91 -19.71
N GLY A 97 0.09 -11.87 -18.38
CA GLY A 97 -0.89 -12.53 -17.51
C GLY A 97 -1.09 -11.79 -16.20
N ASP A 98 -0.19 -12.02 -15.25
CA ASP A 98 -0.30 -11.46 -13.90
C ASP A 98 -0.06 -9.95 -13.89
N LYS A 99 -0.76 -9.22 -13.01
CA LYS A 99 -0.49 -7.80 -12.81
C LYS A 99 0.71 -7.62 -11.89
N ILE A 100 1.78 -7.09 -12.48
CA ILE A 100 3.00 -6.75 -11.76
C ILE A 100 2.97 -5.26 -11.46
N PHE A 101 3.26 -4.93 -10.21
CA PHE A 101 3.40 -3.57 -9.73
C PHE A 101 4.83 -3.36 -9.26
N GLU A 102 5.37 -2.19 -9.58
CA GLU A 102 6.69 -1.75 -9.16
C GLU A 102 6.53 -0.51 -8.30
N ILE A 103 7.13 -0.52 -7.11
CA ILE A 103 7.18 0.66 -6.25
C ILE A 103 8.25 1.59 -6.81
N VAL A 104 7.83 2.76 -7.28
CA VAL A 104 8.73 3.81 -7.75
C VAL A 104 9.03 4.72 -6.57
N LYS A 105 10.32 4.80 -6.21
CA LYS A 105 10.82 5.81 -5.28
C LYS A 105 10.73 7.16 -5.98
N ASN A 106 9.59 7.85 -5.81
CA ASN A 106 9.55 9.27 -6.07
C ASN A 106 10.40 9.93 -4.98
N GLU A 107 11.59 10.41 -5.35
CA GLU A 107 12.44 11.25 -4.48
C GLU A 107 11.71 12.54 -4.04
N GLU A 108 10.57 12.88 -4.63
CA GLU A 108 9.78 14.08 -4.33
C GLU A 108 8.71 13.94 -3.22
N VAL A 109 8.65 12.82 -2.47
CA VAL A 109 7.67 12.66 -1.36
C VAL A 109 8.32 12.49 0.01
N TYR A 110 9.54 13.02 0.18
CA TYR A 110 10.11 13.36 1.49
C TYR A 110 10.27 14.87 1.65
N CYS A 111 9.27 15.66 1.26
CA CYS A 111 9.25 17.06 1.67
C CYS A 111 7.81 17.55 1.78
N THR A 112 7.24 17.44 2.98
CA THR A 112 6.40 18.47 3.62
C THR A 112 5.70 17.86 4.84
N GLN A 113 6.27 18.12 6.02
CA GLN A 113 5.78 18.02 7.40
C GLN A 113 6.98 17.54 8.22
N THR A 114 7.73 18.35 8.95
CA THR A 114 7.41 19.62 9.63
C THR A 114 8.70 20.40 9.86
N SER A 115 8.78 21.59 9.26
CA SER A 115 9.55 22.70 9.82
C SER A 115 8.94 23.07 11.17
N ILE A 116 9.57 22.64 12.26
CA ILE A 116 9.38 23.33 13.54
C ILE A 116 10.34 24.52 13.49
N PRO A 117 9.89 25.78 13.55
CA PRO A 117 10.78 26.86 13.92
C PRO A 117 10.93 26.78 15.45
N THR A 118 11.93 26.04 15.94
CA THR A 118 12.39 26.30 17.29
C THR A 118 13.15 27.63 17.26
N PRO A 119 12.77 28.64 18.06
CA PRO A 119 13.56 29.85 18.18
C PRO A 119 14.94 29.46 18.74
N VAL A 120 15.97 29.82 17.99
CA VAL A 120 17.35 29.77 18.47
C VAL A 120 17.48 30.81 19.57
N ILE A 121 17.40 30.40 20.82
CA ILE A 121 17.88 31.22 21.93
C ILE A 121 19.41 31.07 21.94
N CYS A 122 20.09 31.93 21.19
CA CYS A 122 21.53 32.13 21.33
C CYS A 122 21.77 32.81 22.68
N ILE A 123 22.10 32.02 23.71
CA ILE A 123 22.71 32.56 24.92
C ILE A 123 24.18 32.86 24.56
N ASN A 124 24.48 34.14 24.29
CA ASN A 124 25.85 34.64 24.16
C ASN A 124 26.55 34.58 25.53
N PRO A 125 27.67 33.85 25.71
CA PRO A 125 28.41 33.85 26.97
C PRO A 125 29.40 35.02 27.12
N HIS A 126 29.34 36.05 26.28
CA HIS A 126 30.24 37.21 26.38
C HIS A 126 29.45 38.52 26.42
N TYR A 127 28.92 38.86 27.59
CA TYR A 127 28.64 40.25 27.94
C TYR A 127 29.39 40.58 29.23
N VAL A 128 30.51 41.29 29.06
CA VAL A 128 31.27 41.89 30.16
C VAL A 128 30.83 43.36 30.22
N PRO A 129 30.12 43.83 31.25
CA PRO A 129 29.85 45.25 31.38
C PRO A 129 31.15 45.96 31.80
N LYS A 130 31.62 46.88 30.96
CA LYS A 130 32.61 47.89 31.32
C LYS A 130 31.88 49.16 31.71
N MET A 131 32.00 49.52 32.99
CA MET A 131 32.15 50.84 33.63
C MET A 131 31.43 50.86 34.97
#